data_AF-A0A6N7F3F1-F1
#
_entry.id   AF-A0A6N7F3F1-F1
#
_cell.length_a   1.000
_cell.length_b   1.000
_cell.length_c   1.000
_cell.angle_alpha   90.00
_cell.angle_beta   90.00
_cell.angle_gamma   90.00
#
_symmetry.space_group_name_H-M   'P 1'
#
loop_
_entity.id
_entity.type
_entity.pdbx_description
1 polymer ?
#
loop_
_entity_poly.entity_id
_entity_poly.type
_entity_poly.pdbx_seq_one_letter_code
_entity_poly.pdbx_strand_id
1 'polypeptide(L)'
;MKNRFKQWMTARKHIEGLRFLKPISHWLVDPNIWHLNRRNIASGFAIGVMIGCLPIPFQMLLAAMLAIASRVNLPIALMATFISNPVTMPFLFSANYFLGTTLLGRSYRDLPAFEWGFKAVLDLGAEILIPLYLGSIVMGVIAFVVSLLSVRIIWRIHVIRQYNRRQRNWK
;
A
#
# COMPACT_ATOMS: atom_id res chain seq x y z
N MET A 1 29.71 -16.70 -2.66
CA MET A 1 28.85 -15.94 -1.72
C MET A 1 29.38 -14.55 -1.29
N LYS A 2 30.69 -14.26 -1.35
CA LYS A 2 31.28 -12.96 -0.93
C LYS A 2 30.87 -11.71 -1.76
N ASN A 3 30.44 -11.85 -3.02
CA ASN A 3 30.18 -10.69 -3.90
C ASN A 3 28.85 -9.96 -3.61
N ARG A 4 27.79 -10.66 -3.19
CA ARG A 4 26.51 -10.02 -2.88
C ARG A 4 26.58 -9.15 -1.63
N PHE A 5 27.37 -9.56 -0.64
CA PHE A 5 27.52 -8.82 0.62
C PHE A 5 28.28 -7.50 0.43
N LYS A 6 29.30 -7.49 -0.45
CA LYS A 6 30.00 -6.25 -0.84
C LYS A 6 29.07 -5.28 -1.56
N GLN A 7 28.26 -5.74 -2.51
CA GLN A 7 27.30 -4.89 -3.24
C GLN A 7 26.26 -4.23 -2.32
N TRP A 8 25.78 -4.95 -1.29
CA TRP A 8 24.88 -4.37 -0.26
C TRP A 8 25.55 -3.26 0.56
N MET A 9 26.83 -3.43 0.92
CA MET A 9 27.60 -2.37 1.59
C MET A 9 27.84 -1.14 0.70
N THR A 10 28.12 -1.33 -0.59
CA THR A 10 28.33 -0.20 -1.52
C THR A 10 27.05 0.58 -1.78
N ALA A 11 25.91 -0.10 -1.90
CA ALA A 11 24.60 0.55 -2.04
C ALA A 11 24.24 1.38 -0.81
N ARG A 12 24.50 0.84 0.40
CA ARG A 12 24.28 1.55 1.67
C ARG A 12 25.11 2.85 1.78
N LYS A 13 26.40 2.78 1.39
CA LYS A 13 27.29 3.96 1.38
C LYS A 13 26.88 5.04 0.39
N HIS A 14 26.26 4.67 -0.74
CA HIS A 14 25.78 5.65 -1.74
C HIS A 14 24.53 6.41 -1.26
N ILE A 15 23.63 5.73 -0.54
CA ILE A 15 22.40 6.33 0.01
C ILE A 15 22.73 7.30 1.17
N GLU A 16 23.76 7.01 1.97
CA GLU A 16 24.25 7.89 3.05
C GLU A 16 24.93 9.19 2.53
N GLY A 17 25.34 9.22 1.26
CA GLY A 17 25.99 10.39 0.62
C GLY A 17 25.04 11.51 0.20
N LEU A 18 23.73 11.25 0.12
CA LEU A 18 22.74 12.24 -0.29
C LEU A 18 22.28 13.06 0.93
N ARG A 19 22.67 14.33 0.98
CA ARG A 19 22.40 15.26 2.10
C ARG A 19 20.92 15.35 2.48
N PHE A 20 20.02 15.14 1.51
CA PHE A 20 18.56 15.13 1.71
C PHE A 20 18.01 13.87 2.38
N LEU A 21 18.74 12.74 2.34
CA LEU A 21 18.30 11.47 2.94
C LEU A 21 18.84 11.24 4.36
N LYS A 22 19.74 12.11 4.86
CA LYS A 22 20.31 12.03 6.22
C LYS A 22 19.29 11.88 7.36
N PRO A 23 18.14 12.60 7.41
CA PRO A 23 17.20 12.43 8.51
C PRO A 23 16.46 11.07 8.47
N ILE A 24 16.39 10.42 7.31
CA ILE A 24 15.71 9.13 7.11
C ILE A 24 16.75 7.99 7.05
N SER A 25 18.05 8.29 6.93
CA SER A 25 19.09 7.29 6.68
C SER A 25 19.16 6.25 7.78
N HIS A 26 18.99 6.64 9.04
CA HIS A 26 19.00 5.71 10.18
C HIS A 26 17.84 4.70 10.13
N TRP A 27 16.71 5.09 9.52
CA TRP A 27 15.57 4.20 9.31
C TRP A 27 15.80 3.30 8.10
N LEU A 28 16.27 3.87 6.98
CA LEU A 28 16.62 3.14 5.74
C LEU A 28 17.69 2.07 5.92
N VAL A 29 18.49 2.17 6.98
CA VAL A 29 19.53 1.21 7.38
C VAL A 29 18.95 -0.05 8.03
N ASP A 30 17.71 -0.03 8.53
CA ASP A 30 17.10 -1.17 9.21
C ASP A 30 16.90 -2.33 8.20
N PRO A 31 17.56 -3.50 8.38
CA PRO A 31 17.53 -4.59 7.41
C PRO A 31 16.12 -5.08 7.09
N ASN A 32 15.20 -4.96 8.05
CA ASN A 32 13.80 -5.39 7.93
C ASN A 32 13.00 -4.63 6.85
N ILE A 33 13.46 -3.45 6.45
CA ILE A 33 12.81 -2.62 5.43
C ILE A 33 13.08 -3.14 4.02
N TRP A 34 14.25 -3.78 3.83
CA TRP A 34 14.70 -4.32 2.55
C TRP A 34 14.57 -5.84 2.47
N HIS A 35 14.55 -6.53 3.61
CA HIS A 35 14.42 -7.98 3.65
C HIS A 35 12.96 -8.46 3.56
N LEU A 36 12.82 -9.60 2.88
CA LEU A 36 11.55 -10.26 2.61
C LEU A 36 11.19 -11.19 3.78
N ASN A 37 10.64 -10.60 4.86
CA ASN A 37 10.04 -11.38 5.94
C ASN A 37 8.51 -11.45 5.75
N ARG A 38 7.93 -12.64 5.84
CA ARG A 38 6.48 -12.90 5.63
C ARG A 38 5.57 -11.93 6.38
N ARG A 39 5.91 -11.59 7.64
CA ARG A 39 5.12 -10.68 8.46
C ARG A 39 5.21 -9.24 7.94
N ASN A 40 6.41 -8.82 7.56
CA ASN A 40 6.68 -7.46 7.08
C ASN A 40 6.13 -7.24 5.67
N ILE A 41 6.10 -8.27 4.83
CA ILE A 41 5.48 -8.21 3.49
C ILE A 41 3.97 -8.04 3.63
N ALA A 42 3.31 -8.85 4.47
CA ALA A 42 1.87 -8.73 4.69
C ALA A 42 1.49 -7.34 5.20
N SER A 43 2.17 -6.86 6.24
CA SER A 43 1.91 -5.53 6.80
C SER A 43 2.27 -4.41 5.83
N GLY A 44 3.38 -4.51 5.10
CA GLY A 44 3.77 -3.53 4.08
C GLY A 44 2.72 -3.42 2.97
N PHE A 45 2.27 -4.57 2.44
CA PHE A 45 1.23 -4.61 1.42
C PHE A 45 -0.08 -3.98 1.91
N ALA A 46 -0.50 -4.32 3.13
CA ALA A 46 -1.72 -3.77 3.72
C ALA A 46 -1.65 -2.25 3.93
N ILE A 47 -0.53 -1.72 4.43
CA ILE A 47 -0.33 -0.26 4.56
C ILE A 47 -0.41 0.40 3.18
N GLY A 48 0.26 -0.15 2.18
CA GLY A 48 0.26 0.42 0.84
C GLY A 48 -1.13 0.40 0.18
N VAL A 49 -1.90 -0.68 0.35
CA VAL A 49 -3.29 -0.74 -0.15
C VAL A 49 -4.17 0.28 0.57
N MET A 50 -4.09 0.36 1.90
CA MET A 50 -4.85 1.34 2.69
C MET A 50 -4.58 2.77 2.24
N ILE A 51 -3.31 3.12 2.05
CA ILE A 51 -2.92 4.44 1.57
C ILE A 51 -3.30 4.66 0.12
N GLY A 52 -3.23 3.61 -0.72
CA GLY A 52 -3.71 3.66 -2.10
C GLY A 52 -5.21 3.96 -2.22
N CYS A 53 -6.04 3.63 -1.22
CA CYS A 53 -7.47 3.96 -1.22
C CYS A 53 -7.75 5.44 -0.92
N LEU A 54 -6.79 6.19 -0.39
CA LEU A 54 -6.96 7.61 -0.05
C LEU A 54 -6.68 8.48 -1.29
N PRO A 55 -7.59 9.41 -1.65
CA PRO A 55 -7.43 10.31 -2.79
C PRO A 55 -6.50 11.48 -2.43
N ILE A 56 -5.29 11.18 -1.96
CA ILE A 56 -4.30 12.18 -1.54
C ILE A 56 -3.17 12.31 -2.57
N PRO A 57 -2.72 13.54 -2.87
CA PRO A 57 -1.48 13.72 -3.60
C PRO A 57 -0.31 13.20 -2.75
N PHE A 58 0.74 12.72 -3.41
CA PHE A 58 1.93 12.17 -2.73
C PHE A 58 1.64 10.98 -1.78
N GLN A 59 0.61 10.18 -2.08
CA GLN A 59 0.28 8.95 -1.31
C GLN A 59 1.49 8.03 -1.07
N MET A 60 2.42 7.97 -2.02
CA MET A 60 3.66 7.20 -1.89
C MET A 60 4.56 7.69 -0.75
N LEU A 61 4.62 9.00 -0.51
CA LEU A 61 5.39 9.58 0.59
C LEU A 61 4.77 9.18 1.93
N LEU A 62 3.44 9.27 2.04
CA LEU A 62 2.73 8.85 3.25
C LEU A 62 2.88 7.34 3.50
N ALA A 63 2.76 6.52 2.47
CA ALA A 63 3.00 5.09 2.56
C ALA A 63 4.45 4.78 2.96
N ALA A 64 5.43 5.50 2.42
CA ALA A 64 6.84 5.35 2.81
C ALA A 64 7.06 5.68 4.28
N MET A 65 6.52 6.80 4.76
CA MET A 65 6.63 7.22 6.16
C MET A 65 6.01 6.18 7.10
N LEU A 66 4.80 5.70 6.79
CA LEU A 66 4.14 4.66 7.59
C LEU A 66 4.87 3.32 7.52
N ALA A 67 5.42 2.96 6.37
CA ALA A 67 6.20 1.74 6.21
C ALA A 67 7.47 1.77 7.07
N ILE A 68 8.15 2.92 7.08
CA ILE A 68 9.34 3.17 7.89
C ILE A 68 8.99 3.15 9.38
N ALA A 69 7.95 3.90 9.79
CA ALA A 69 7.52 3.96 11.19
C ALA A 69 7.09 2.58 11.72
N SER A 70 6.44 1.78 10.87
CA SER A 70 6.02 0.41 11.20
C SER A 70 7.12 -0.64 11.01
N ARG A 71 8.31 -0.24 10.53
CA ARG A 71 9.46 -1.12 10.21
C ARG A 71 9.08 -2.30 9.31
N VAL A 72 8.23 -2.06 8.31
CA VAL A 72 7.78 -3.05 7.34
C VAL A 72 8.52 -2.91 6.01
N ASN A 73 8.26 -3.82 5.07
CA ASN A 73 8.95 -3.81 3.78
C ASN A 73 8.50 -2.59 2.94
N LEU A 74 9.41 -1.64 2.75
CA LEU A 74 9.14 -0.37 2.08
C LEU A 74 8.83 -0.56 0.57
N PRO A 75 9.61 -1.33 -0.21
CA PRO A 75 9.29 -1.58 -1.62
C PRO A 75 7.88 -2.12 -1.82
N ILE A 76 7.47 -3.10 -1.00
CA ILE A 76 6.14 -3.70 -1.10
C ILE A 76 5.05 -2.68 -0.75
N ALA A 77 5.24 -1.86 0.28
CA ALA A 77 4.28 -0.81 0.62
C ALA A 77 4.10 0.21 -0.51
N LEU A 78 5.20 0.65 -1.13
CA LEU A 78 5.15 1.56 -2.27
C LEU A 78 4.52 0.93 -3.52
N MET A 79 4.79 -0.34 -3.79
CA MET A 79 4.17 -1.03 -4.91
C MET A 79 2.66 -1.19 -4.69
N ALA A 80 2.22 -1.47 -3.46
CA ALA A 80 0.80 -1.68 -3.19
C ALA A 80 -0.02 -0.38 -3.30
N THR A 81 0.60 0.81 -3.18
CA THR A 81 -0.11 2.08 -3.44
C THR A 81 -0.52 2.24 -4.91
N PHE A 82 0.10 1.51 -5.85
CA PHE A 82 -0.30 1.55 -7.28
C PHE A 82 -1.63 0.84 -7.56
N ILE A 83 -2.33 0.36 -6.52
CA ILE A 83 -3.69 -0.16 -6.66
C ILE A 83 -4.66 0.92 -7.16
N SER A 84 -4.40 2.20 -6.88
CA SER A 84 -5.12 3.37 -7.39
C SER A 84 -4.40 3.95 -8.61
N ASN A 85 -4.48 3.21 -9.72
CA ASN A 85 -3.99 3.64 -11.03
C ASN A 85 -5.12 4.33 -11.82
N PRO A 86 -4.83 5.04 -12.94
CA PRO A 86 -5.84 5.76 -13.71
C PRO A 86 -7.04 4.91 -14.16
N VAL A 87 -6.85 3.59 -14.30
CA VAL A 87 -7.91 2.66 -14.69
C VAL A 87 -8.77 2.26 -13.50
N THR A 88 -8.18 2.06 -12.32
CA THR A 88 -8.88 1.60 -11.11
C THR A 88 -9.40 2.74 -10.23
N MET A 89 -8.81 3.94 -10.30
CA MET A 89 -9.21 5.11 -9.52
C MET A 89 -10.70 5.46 -9.69
N PRO A 90 -11.26 5.56 -10.92
CA PRO A 90 -12.69 5.76 -11.13
C PRO A 90 -13.58 4.85 -10.31
N PHE A 91 -13.26 3.55 -10.31
CA PHE A 91 -14.02 2.53 -9.61
C PHE A 91 -13.85 2.64 -8.10
N LEU A 92 -12.61 2.79 -7.62
CA LEU A 92 -12.30 2.92 -6.20
C LEU A 92 -12.94 4.16 -5.60
N PHE A 93 -12.84 5.32 -6.25
CA PHE A 93 -13.37 6.58 -5.72
C PHE A 93 -14.89 6.63 -5.80
N SER A 94 -15.50 6.06 -6.84
CA SER A 94 -16.96 5.89 -6.87
C SER A 94 -17.45 5.03 -5.71
N ALA A 95 -16.77 3.91 -5.44
CA ALA A 95 -17.12 3.02 -4.33
C ALA A 95 -16.92 3.70 -2.97
N ASN A 96 -15.81 4.41 -2.78
CA ASN A 96 -15.55 5.17 -1.56
C ASN A 96 -16.58 6.27 -1.35
N TYR A 97 -16.89 7.05 -2.39
CA TYR A 97 -17.89 8.10 -2.32
C TYR A 97 -19.27 7.53 -1.99
N PHE A 98 -19.69 6.45 -2.65
CA PHE A 98 -20.95 5.76 -2.35
C PHE A 98 -21.03 5.31 -0.89
N LEU A 99 -19.95 4.71 -0.39
CA LEU A 99 -19.87 4.23 1.00
C LEU A 99 -19.95 5.42 1.97
N GLY A 100 -19.24 6.52 1.67
CA GLY A 100 -19.25 7.74 2.46
C GLY A 100 -20.59 8.48 2.47
N THR A 101 -21.26 8.60 1.32
CA THR A 101 -22.61 9.21 1.25
C THR A 101 -23.62 8.38 2.01
N THR A 102 -23.53 7.05 1.91
CA THR A 102 -24.37 6.11 2.67
C THR A 102 -24.17 6.28 4.17
N LEU A 103 -22.91 6.38 4.63
CA LEU A 103 -22.59 6.60 6.05
C LEU A 103 -23.07 7.97 6.57
N LEU A 104 -23.08 8.99 5.71
CA LEU A 104 -23.53 10.34 6.06
C LEU A 104 -25.03 10.56 5.84
N GLY A 105 -25.77 9.56 5.34
CA GLY A 105 -27.18 9.69 5.01
C GLY A 105 -27.46 10.75 3.91
N ARG A 106 -26.49 11.01 3.03
CA ARG A 106 -26.62 11.98 1.93
C ARG A 106 -27.02 11.27 0.64
N SER A 107 -27.77 11.96 -0.21
CA SER A 107 -28.11 11.44 -1.54
C SER A 107 -26.85 11.26 -2.38
N TYR A 108 -26.65 10.05 -2.89
CA TYR A 108 -25.61 9.78 -3.88
C TYR A 108 -25.91 10.59 -5.15
N ARG A 109 -24.95 11.43 -5.57
CA ARG A 109 -24.99 12.03 -6.91
C ARG A 109 -24.25 11.10 -7.84
N ASP A 110 -24.93 10.62 -8.87
CA ASP A 110 -24.32 9.85 -9.95
C ASP A 110 -23.34 10.77 -10.70
N LEU A 111 -22.07 10.69 -10.33
CA LEU A 111 -20.98 11.33 -11.07
C LEU A 111 -20.47 10.33 -12.10
N PRO A 112 -20.28 10.72 -13.38
CA PRO A 112 -19.71 9.84 -14.38
C PRO A 112 -18.37 9.28 -13.87
N ALA A 113 -18.17 7.96 -13.96
CA ALA A 113 -16.95 7.33 -13.46
C ALA A 113 -15.66 7.97 -14.05
N PHE A 114 -15.75 8.45 -15.30
CA PHE A 114 -14.64 9.11 -16.01
C PHE A 114 -14.27 10.49 -15.45
N GLU A 115 -15.17 11.14 -14.70
CA GLU A 115 -14.91 12.44 -14.08
C GLU A 115 -14.08 12.33 -12.81
N TRP A 116 -13.79 11.15 -12.23
CA TRP A 116 -13.03 11.01 -10.97
C TRP A 116 -11.52 11.34 -11.06
N GLY A 117 -11.12 12.27 -11.94
CA GLY A 117 -9.78 12.83 -11.96
C GLY A 117 -9.50 13.71 -10.74
N PHE A 118 -8.21 13.88 -10.41
CA PHE A 118 -7.75 14.77 -9.34
C PHE A 118 -8.32 16.19 -9.45
N LYS A 119 -8.45 16.70 -10.68
CA LYS A 119 -9.00 18.03 -10.95
C LYS A 119 -10.49 18.13 -10.62
N ALA A 120 -11.28 17.11 -10.94
CA ALA A 120 -12.69 17.08 -10.58
C ALA A 120 -12.88 16.96 -9.07
N VAL A 121 -12.08 16.12 -8.40
CA VAL A 121 -12.12 16.01 -6.93
C VAL A 121 -11.87 17.38 -6.25
N LEU A 122 -10.96 18.20 -6.81
CA LEU A 122 -10.71 19.56 -6.32
C LEU A 122 -11.80 20.57 -6.73
N ASP A 123 -12.33 20.48 -7.95
CA ASP A 123 -13.32 21.40 -8.50
C ASP A 123 -14.73 21.20 -7.89
N LEU A 124 -15.07 19.98 -7.43
CA LEU A 124 -16.40 19.63 -6.92
C LEU A 124 -16.68 20.03 -5.45
N GLY A 125 -15.68 20.56 -4.73
CA GLY A 125 -15.86 21.20 -3.42
C GLY A 125 -16.10 20.25 -2.23
N ALA A 126 -16.32 20.85 -1.05
CA ALA A 126 -16.42 20.14 0.24
C ALA A 126 -17.60 19.15 0.32
N GLU A 127 -18.66 19.35 -0.47
CA GLU A 127 -19.83 18.47 -0.49
C GLU A 127 -19.48 17.03 -0.88
N ILE A 128 -18.49 16.87 -1.77
CA ILE A 128 -18.08 15.57 -2.31
C ILE A 128 -16.81 15.08 -1.64
N LEU A 129 -15.91 15.98 -1.27
CA LEU A 129 -14.67 15.62 -0.57
C LEU A 129 -14.96 14.94 0.78
N ILE A 130 -15.89 15.47 1.59
CA ILE A 130 -16.19 14.91 2.92
C ILE A 130 -16.63 13.44 2.84
N PRO A 131 -17.70 13.08 2.11
CA PRO A 131 -18.09 11.67 1.94
C PRO A 131 -16.98 10.84 1.29
N LEU A 132 -16.30 11.35 0.26
CA LEU A 132 -15.23 10.61 -0.40
C LEU A 132 -14.11 10.22 0.57
N TYR A 133 -13.59 11.17 1.36
CA TYR A 133 -12.53 10.91 2.34
C TYR A 133 -13.01 10.00 3.47
N LEU A 134 -14.23 10.20 3.97
CA LEU A 134 -14.81 9.31 4.99
C LEU A 134 -14.89 7.87 4.48
N GLY A 135 -15.45 7.68 3.29
CA GLY A 135 -15.55 6.38 2.66
C GLY A 135 -14.18 5.78 2.34
N SER A 136 -13.22 6.58 1.90
CA SER A 136 -11.82 6.16 1.69
C SER A 136 -11.13 5.68 2.96
N ILE A 137 -11.37 6.34 4.10
CA ILE A 137 -10.82 5.88 5.40
C ILE A 137 -11.43 4.54 5.77
N VAL A 138 -12.76 4.41 5.70
CA VAL A 138 -13.45 3.16 6.04
C VAL A 138 -13.05 2.02 5.12
N MET A 139 -13.09 2.26 3.80
CA MET A 139 -12.66 1.29 2.79
C MET A 139 -11.17 0.96 2.96
N GLY A 140 -10.32 1.95 3.26
CA GLY A 140 -8.90 1.76 3.51
C GLY A 140 -8.64 0.82 4.69
N VAL A 141 -9.39 0.97 5.80
CA VAL A 141 -9.31 0.07 6.96
C VAL A 141 -9.78 -1.35 6.61
N ILE A 142 -10.88 -1.47 5.87
CA ILE A 142 -11.37 -2.77 5.40
C ILE A 142 -10.32 -3.43 4.50
N ALA A 143 -9.81 -2.69 3.52
CA ALA A 143 -8.82 -3.15 2.57
C ALA A 143 -7.50 -3.51 3.26
N PHE A 144 -7.11 -2.81 4.32
CA PHE A 144 -5.96 -3.15 5.17
C PHE A 144 -6.12 -4.54 5.78
N VAL A 145 -7.25 -4.80 6.45
CA VAL A 145 -7.53 -6.09 7.09
C VAL A 145 -7.61 -7.22 6.05
N VAL A 146 -8.33 -6.99 4.96
CA VAL A 146 -8.46 -7.95 3.85
C VAL A 146 -7.10 -8.27 3.23
N SER A 147 -6.28 -7.26 3.00
CA SER A 147 -4.92 -7.42 2.44
C SER A 147 -4.01 -8.21 3.38
N LEU A 148 -4.03 -7.92 4.69
CA LEU A 148 -3.28 -8.67 5.69
C LEU A 148 -3.65 -10.16 5.69
N LEU A 149 -4.95 -10.46 5.68
CA LEU A 149 -5.45 -11.83 5.68
C LEU A 149 -5.12 -12.53 4.36
N SER A 150 -5.31 -11.86 3.23
CA SER A 150 -5.06 -12.41 1.90
C SER A 150 -3.61 -12.86 1.74
N VAL A 151 -2.64 -12.00 2.11
CA VAL A 151 -1.21 -12.35 2.03
C VAL A 151 -0.88 -13.54 2.94
N ARG A 152 -1.44 -13.59 4.16
CA ARG A 152 -1.24 -14.71 5.08
C ARG A 152 -1.83 -16.02 4.56
N ILE A 153 -3.02 -15.98 3.96
CA ILE A 153 -3.70 -17.15 3.39
C ILE A 153 -2.93 -17.66 2.17
N ILE A 154 -2.57 -16.77 1.23
CA ILE A 154 -1.78 -17.13 0.04
C ILE A 154 -0.47 -17.78 0.46
N TRP A 155 0.22 -17.24 1.47
CA TRP A 155 1.44 -17.83 2.00
C TRP A 155 1.19 -19.22 2.60
N ARG A 156 0.15 -19.39 3.42
CA ARG A 156 -0.20 -20.69 4.02
C ARG A 156 -0.50 -21.74 2.93
N ILE A 157 -1.27 -21.38 1.91
CA ILE A 157 -1.56 -22.26 0.77
C ILE A 157 -0.28 -22.63 0.03
N HIS A 158 0.61 -21.66 -0.22
CA HIS A 158 1.87 -21.90 -0.90
C HIS A 158 2.76 -22.90 -0.13
N VAL A 159 2.88 -22.73 1.19
CA VAL A 159 3.68 -23.64 2.05
C VAL A 159 3.11 -25.06 2.06
N ILE A 160 1.79 -25.21 2.24
CA ILE A 160 1.15 -26.54 2.24
C ILE A 160 1.32 -27.23 0.88
N ARG A 161 1.12 -26.50 -0.23
CA ARG A 161 1.34 -27.04 -1.58
C ARG A 161 2.79 -27.46 -1.80
N GLN A 162 3.75 -26.69 -1.30
CA GLN A 162 5.17 -27.03 -1.41
C GLN A 162 5.52 -28.27 -0.58
N TYR A 163 4.96 -28.41 0.62
CA TYR A 163 5.13 -29.60 1.46
C TYR A 163 4.55 -30.86 0.79
N ASN A 164 3.32 -30.78 0.27
CA ASN A 164 2.67 -31.91 -0.42
C ASN A 164 3.39 -32.29 -1.72
N ARG A 165 3.95 -31.32 -2.46
CA ARG A 165 4.78 -31.60 -3.65
C ARG A 165 6.06 -32.37 -3.32
N ARG A 166 6.67 -32.12 -2.15
CA ARG A 166 7.88 -32.84 -1.73
C ARG A 166 7.58 -34.28 -1.33
N GLN A 167 6.45 -34.54 -0.67
CA GLN A 167 6.07 -35.91 -0.32
C GLN A 167 5.65 -36.76 -1.53
N ARG A 168 5.11 -36.14 -2.58
CA ARG A 168 4.74 -36.85 -3.82
C ARG A 168 5.94 -37.27 -4.68
N ASN A 169 7.09 -36.62 -4.52
CA ASN A 169 8.34 -37.00 -5.21
C ASN A 169 9.16 -38.06 -4.45
N TRP A 170 8.73 -38.49 -3.26
CA TRP A 170 9.40 -39.53 -2.46
C TRP A 170 8.73 -40.91 -2.59
N LYS A 171 7.56 -40.99 -3.23
CA LYS A 171 6.90 -42.24 -3.62
C LYS A 171 7.12 -42.50 -5.10
#